data_AF-A0A1H3DGM7-F1
#
_entry.id   AF-A0A1H3DGM7-F1
#
_cell.length_a   1.000
_cell.length_b   1.000
_cell.length_c   1.000
_cell.angle_alpha   90.00
_cell.angle_beta   90.00
_cell.angle_gamma   90.00
#
_symmetry.space_group_name_H-M   'P 1'
#
loop_
_entity.id
_entity.type
_entity.pdbx_description
1 polymer ?
#
loop_
_entity_poly.entity_id
_entity_poly.type
_entity_poly.pdbx_seq_one_letter_code
_entity_poly.pdbx_strand_id
1 'polypeptide(L)'
;MTVSKKRISEKDALAIVAELGEIVRSTRSERLLDAFGALAALDAYRIERRAREVIDGLDPDLLDDGGMGAAGLLHQARMETFRTSLFECLEEKCPDIEPSVPHDIPTWIEANAPLATSANIRILETALPADDPQAHRSLIEFHRLLDPSQCEAEQICVLLEVWSDIETRIRARFALSEPD
;
A
#
# COMPACT_ATOMS: atom_id res chain seq x y z
N MET A 1 3.12 -22.33 -2.96
CA MET A 1 3.95 -22.19 -1.74
C MET A 1 4.49 -20.78 -1.71
N THR A 2 3.75 -19.83 -1.13
CA THR A 2 4.19 -18.46 -0.95
C THR A 2 5.10 -18.44 0.28
N VAL A 3 6.40 -18.27 0.04
CA VAL A 3 7.36 -17.97 1.09
C VAL A 3 6.97 -16.60 1.63
N SER A 4 6.45 -16.55 2.86
CA SER A 4 6.20 -15.28 3.55
C SER A 4 7.54 -14.57 3.69
N LYS A 5 7.81 -13.60 2.79
CA LYS A 5 8.94 -12.69 2.95
C LYS A 5 8.66 -11.92 4.22
N LYS A 6 9.61 -11.90 5.15
CA LYS A 6 9.52 -11.07 6.35
C LYS A 6 9.37 -9.61 5.89
N ARG A 7 8.22 -8.99 6.20
CA ARG A 7 7.96 -7.56 5.91
C ARG A 7 9.12 -6.72 6.47
N ILE A 8 9.71 -5.88 5.62
CA ILE A 8 10.74 -4.92 6.01
C ILE A 8 10.19 -4.01 7.12
N SER A 9 11.01 -3.70 8.13
CA SER A 9 10.57 -2.82 9.22
C SER A 9 10.41 -1.37 8.73
N GLU A 10 9.50 -0.58 9.32
CA GLU A 10 9.31 0.83 8.94
C GLU A 10 10.62 1.62 9.02
N LYS A 11 11.42 1.36 10.07
CA LYS A 11 12.73 1.98 10.25
C LYS A 11 13.70 1.63 9.11
N ASP A 12 13.75 0.37 8.71
CA ASP A 12 14.64 -0.07 7.63
C ASP A 12 14.15 0.48 6.27
N ALA A 13 12.84 0.52 6.05
CA ALA A 13 12.26 1.11 4.84
C ALA A 13 12.57 2.62 4.74
N LEU A 14 12.44 3.36 5.85
CA LEU A 14 12.85 4.77 5.91
C LEU A 14 14.34 4.96 5.64
N ALA A 15 15.20 4.07 6.15
CA ALA A 15 16.64 4.13 5.90
C ALA A 15 16.97 3.92 4.42
N ILE A 16 16.33 2.97 3.75
CA ILE A 16 16.51 2.75 2.30
C ILE A 16 16.01 3.95 1.50
N VAL A 17 14.85 4.50 1.86
CA VAL A 17 14.27 5.67 1.16
C VAL A 17 15.11 6.95 1.38
N ALA A 18 15.86 7.05 2.48
CA ALA A 18 16.81 8.14 2.67
C ALA A 18 18.00 8.07 1.69
N GLU A 19 18.28 6.91 1.09
CA GLU A 19 19.39 6.66 0.17
C GLU A 19 18.98 6.63 -1.31
N LEU A 20 17.73 6.96 -1.66
CA LEU A 20 17.22 6.77 -3.04
C LEU A 20 18.12 7.39 -4.11
N GLY A 21 18.62 8.61 -3.89
CA GLY A 21 19.50 9.28 -4.86
C GLY A 21 20.80 8.50 -5.13
N GLU A 22 21.40 7.90 -4.09
CA GLU A 22 22.58 7.04 -4.24
C GLU A 22 22.22 5.71 -4.92
N ILE A 23 21.07 5.13 -4.55
CA ILE A 23 20.60 3.87 -5.11
C ILE A 23 20.36 3.99 -6.61
N VAL A 24 19.64 5.03 -7.04
CA VAL A 24 19.35 5.32 -8.45
C VAL A 24 20.65 5.61 -9.22
N ARG A 25 21.60 6.34 -8.63
CA ARG A 25 22.94 6.55 -9.22
C ARG A 25 23.76 5.28 -9.37
N SER A 26 23.64 4.35 -8.43
CA SER A 26 24.44 3.11 -8.41
C SER A 26 24.06 2.09 -9.48
N THR A 27 22.87 2.24 -10.08
CA THR A 27 22.36 1.41 -11.19
C THR A 27 22.51 -0.10 -10.91
N ARG A 28 22.21 -0.53 -9.69
CA ARG A 28 22.17 -1.96 -9.30
C ARG A 28 20.72 -2.40 -9.22
N SER A 29 20.29 -3.31 -10.10
CA SER A 29 18.89 -3.76 -10.20
C SER A 29 18.31 -4.24 -8.87
N GLU A 30 19.07 -5.04 -8.11
CA GLU A 30 18.65 -5.54 -6.79
C GLU A 30 18.35 -4.39 -5.82
N ARG A 31 19.20 -3.35 -5.79
CA ARG A 31 19.00 -2.18 -4.92
C ARG A 31 17.81 -1.32 -5.36
N LEU A 32 17.53 -1.26 -6.67
CA LEU A 32 16.35 -0.56 -7.19
C LEU A 32 15.06 -1.26 -6.76
N LEU A 33 15.04 -2.59 -6.82
CA LEU A 33 13.91 -3.38 -6.33
C LEU A 33 13.76 -3.30 -4.81
N ASP A 34 14.87 -3.32 -4.06
CA ASP A 34 14.82 -3.11 -2.60
C ASP A 34 14.28 -1.72 -2.24
N ALA A 35 14.67 -0.69 -3.00
CA ALA A 35 14.15 0.66 -2.84
C ALA A 35 12.66 0.77 -3.19
N PHE A 36 12.21 0.10 -4.25
CA PHE A 36 10.79 -0.01 -4.57
C PHE A 36 10.03 -0.73 -3.45
N GLY A 37 10.53 -1.88 -2.99
CA GLY A 37 9.93 -2.64 -1.89
C GLY A 37 9.85 -1.84 -0.58
N ALA A 38 10.86 -1.00 -0.30
CA ALA A 38 10.82 -0.07 0.83
C ALA A 38 9.70 0.97 0.69
N LEU A 39 9.52 1.55 -0.50
CA LEU A 39 8.43 2.49 -0.76
C LEU A 39 7.05 1.82 -0.61
N ALA A 40 6.86 0.62 -1.18
CA ALA A 40 5.63 -0.15 -1.04
C ALA A 40 5.35 -0.48 0.44
N ALA A 41 6.37 -0.85 1.21
CA ALA A 41 6.21 -1.09 2.65
C ALA A 41 5.80 0.17 3.42
N LEU A 42 6.32 1.35 3.07
CA LEU A 42 5.89 2.61 3.66
C LEU A 42 4.43 2.94 3.34
N ASP A 43 3.94 2.58 2.16
CA ASP A 43 2.52 2.68 1.85
C ASP A 43 1.70 1.80 2.81
N ALA A 44 2.10 0.53 2.98
CA ALA A 44 1.44 -0.38 3.91
C ALA A 44 1.45 0.13 5.35
N TYR A 45 2.56 0.71 5.84
CA TYR A 45 2.62 1.27 7.19
C TYR A 45 1.66 2.45 7.38
N ARG A 46 1.55 3.33 6.38
CA ARG A 46 0.61 4.46 6.43
C ARG A 46 -0.84 3.98 6.44
N ILE A 47 -1.16 3.02 5.56
CA ILE A 47 -2.47 2.38 5.47
C ILE A 47 -2.81 1.70 6.81
N GLU A 48 -1.92 0.88 7.37
CA GLU A 48 -2.17 0.17 8.63
C GLU A 48 -2.40 1.13 9.80
N ARG A 49 -1.63 2.22 9.88
CA ARG A 49 -1.81 3.23 10.93
C ARG A 49 -3.18 3.92 10.82
N ARG A 50 -3.57 4.37 9.63
CA ARG A 50 -4.90 4.98 9.41
C ARG A 50 -6.02 3.98 9.71
N ALA A 51 -5.88 2.74 9.26
CA ALA A 51 -6.85 1.69 9.52
C ALA A 51 -7.05 1.47 11.02
N ARG A 52 -5.95 1.47 11.80
CA ARG A 52 -6.01 1.32 13.24
C ARG A 52 -6.77 2.47 13.91
N GLU A 53 -6.45 3.70 13.54
CA GLU A 53 -7.13 4.90 14.05
C GLU A 53 -8.63 4.85 13.77
N VAL A 54 -9.02 4.43 12.56
CA VAL A 54 -10.43 4.25 12.18
C VAL A 54 -11.06 3.15 13.03
N ILE A 55 -10.51 1.93 13.02
CA ILE A 55 -11.07 0.76 13.73
C ILE A 55 -11.24 1.03 15.23
N ASP A 56 -10.26 1.69 15.85
CA ASP A 56 -10.31 2.04 17.28
C ASP A 56 -11.37 3.12 17.56
N GLY A 57 -11.63 4.00 16.59
CA GLY A 57 -12.64 5.06 16.65
C GLY A 57 -14.05 4.63 16.23
N LEU A 58 -14.24 3.43 15.67
CA LEU A 58 -15.56 2.96 15.27
C LEU A 58 -16.43 2.64 16.51
N ASP A 59 -17.61 3.23 16.53
CA ASP A 59 -18.66 2.96 17.51
C ASP A 59 -19.69 1.98 16.91
N PRO A 60 -19.81 0.74 17.43
CA PRO A 60 -20.80 -0.23 16.95
C PRO A 60 -22.25 0.31 16.96
N ASP A 61 -22.59 1.15 17.94
CA ASP A 61 -23.95 1.66 18.10
C ASP A 61 -24.32 2.70 17.02
N LEU A 62 -23.32 3.41 16.49
CA LEU A 62 -23.49 4.36 15.38
C LEU A 62 -23.45 3.68 14.02
N LEU A 63 -22.88 2.48 13.94
CA LEU A 63 -22.83 1.70 12.70
C LEU A 63 -24.15 0.97 12.44
N ASP A 64 -24.83 0.43 13.46
CA ASP A 64 -26.12 -0.28 13.31
C ASP A 64 -27.34 0.66 13.14
N ASP A 65 -27.27 1.63 12.23
CA ASP A 65 -28.35 2.60 11.95
C ASP A 65 -29.56 1.99 11.19
N GLY A 66 -29.82 0.69 11.35
CA GLY A 66 -30.90 0.03 10.61
C GLY A 66 -31.20 -1.42 10.95
N GLY A 67 -30.57 -2.01 11.97
CA GLY A 67 -30.82 -3.40 12.35
C GLY A 67 -30.34 -4.42 11.31
N MET A 68 -29.28 -4.09 10.56
CA MET A 68 -28.66 -5.01 9.60
C MET A 68 -27.86 -6.12 10.30
N GLY A 69 -27.75 -6.03 11.63
CA GLY A 69 -27.13 -7.02 12.48
C GLY A 69 -25.64 -7.20 12.19
N ALA A 70 -25.15 -8.36 12.61
CA ALA A 70 -23.75 -8.75 12.57
C ALA A 70 -23.05 -8.48 11.22
N ALA A 71 -23.69 -8.89 10.13
CA ALA A 71 -23.13 -8.81 8.79
C ALA A 71 -23.11 -7.36 8.25
N GLY A 72 -24.14 -6.57 8.54
CA GLY A 72 -24.21 -5.17 8.14
C GLY A 72 -23.15 -4.31 8.83
N LEU A 73 -23.01 -4.50 10.15
CA LEU A 73 -21.96 -3.86 10.96
C LEU A 73 -20.57 -4.15 10.41
N LEU A 74 -20.28 -5.42 10.12
CA LEU A 74 -18.99 -5.83 9.58
C LEU A 74 -18.74 -5.23 8.19
N HIS A 75 -19.77 -5.16 7.35
CA HIS A 75 -19.68 -4.55 6.03
C HIS A 75 -19.38 -3.04 6.11
N GLN A 76 -20.12 -2.30 6.94
CA GLN A 76 -19.89 -0.86 7.11
C GLN A 76 -18.51 -0.58 7.72
N ALA A 77 -18.09 -1.33 8.74
CA ALA A 77 -16.76 -1.20 9.32
C ALA A 77 -15.65 -1.44 8.27
N ARG A 78 -15.83 -2.44 7.40
CA ARG A 78 -14.91 -2.69 6.27
C ARG A 78 -14.89 -1.53 5.29
N MET A 79 -16.04 -1.02 4.87
CA MET A 79 -16.10 0.05 3.89
C MET A 79 -15.56 1.38 4.41
N GLU A 80 -15.88 1.73 5.66
CA GLU A 80 -15.36 2.94 6.31
C GLU A 80 -13.84 2.85 6.48
N THR A 81 -13.33 1.71 6.97
CA THR A 81 -11.89 1.48 7.10
C THR A 81 -11.21 1.53 5.75
N PHE A 82 -11.75 0.83 4.74
CA PHE A 82 -11.23 0.85 3.36
C PHE A 82 -11.08 2.29 2.83
N ARG A 83 -12.15 3.08 2.93
CA ARG A 83 -12.21 4.45 2.40
C ARG A 83 -11.10 5.31 3.01
N THR A 84 -11.03 5.35 4.33
CA THR A 84 -10.11 6.26 5.04
C THR A 84 -8.67 5.74 5.11
N SER A 85 -8.48 4.41 5.12
CA SER A 85 -7.14 3.84 5.24
C SER A 85 -6.48 3.57 3.91
N LEU A 86 -7.16 2.88 3.00
CA LEU A 86 -6.56 2.36 1.77
C LEU A 86 -6.76 3.34 0.62
N PHE A 87 -8.01 3.74 0.37
CA PHE A 87 -8.34 4.65 -0.72
C PHE A 87 -7.70 6.03 -0.51
N GLU A 88 -8.03 6.75 0.56
CA GLU A 88 -7.50 8.10 0.81
C GLU A 88 -5.96 8.13 0.89
N CYS A 89 -5.33 7.09 1.45
CA CYS A 89 -3.86 7.02 1.51
C CYS A 89 -3.22 6.86 0.12
N LEU A 90 -3.85 6.11 -0.78
CA LEU A 90 -3.37 5.95 -2.15
C LEU A 90 -3.73 7.16 -3.01
N GLU A 91 -4.90 7.77 -2.81
CA GLU A 91 -5.35 8.99 -3.50
C GLU A 91 -4.42 10.18 -3.24
N GLU A 92 -3.98 10.38 -1.98
CA GLU A 92 -3.01 11.43 -1.62
C GLU A 92 -1.71 11.35 -2.43
N LYS A 93 -1.34 10.14 -2.85
CA LYS A 93 -0.13 9.87 -3.61
C LYS A 93 -0.40 9.85 -5.12
N CYS A 94 -1.57 9.34 -5.52
CA CYS A 94 -2.00 9.19 -6.91
C CYS A 94 -3.48 9.57 -7.01
N PRO A 95 -3.81 10.82 -7.41
CA PRO A 95 -5.19 11.29 -7.49
C PRO A 95 -6.06 10.58 -8.53
N ASP A 96 -5.47 9.76 -9.41
CA ASP A 96 -6.17 9.05 -10.48
C ASP A 96 -6.72 7.67 -10.03
N ILE A 97 -6.55 7.32 -8.74
CA ILE A 97 -7.05 6.07 -8.16
C ILE A 97 -8.58 6.01 -8.25
N GLU A 98 -9.13 4.88 -8.70
CA GLU A 98 -10.56 4.68 -8.85
C GLU A 98 -11.26 4.68 -7.46
N PRO A 99 -12.22 5.58 -7.19
CA PRO A 99 -12.87 5.64 -5.87
C PRO A 99 -13.89 4.53 -5.63
N SER A 100 -14.42 3.89 -6.68
CA SER A 100 -15.46 2.87 -6.53
C SER A 100 -14.88 1.48 -6.25
N VAL A 101 -15.57 0.68 -5.41
CA VAL A 101 -15.27 -0.75 -5.19
C VAL A 101 -16.35 -1.60 -5.88
N PRO A 102 -16.23 -1.88 -7.19
CA PRO A 102 -17.33 -2.47 -7.97
C PRO A 102 -17.57 -3.95 -7.71
N HIS A 103 -16.56 -4.69 -7.23
CA HIS A 103 -16.64 -6.14 -7.05
C HIS A 103 -16.27 -6.54 -5.62
N ASP A 104 -15.02 -6.27 -5.24
CA ASP A 104 -14.52 -6.40 -3.87
C ASP A 104 -13.21 -5.61 -3.75
N ILE A 105 -12.68 -5.51 -2.52
CA ILE A 105 -11.47 -4.74 -2.20
C ILE A 105 -10.20 -5.39 -2.78
N PRO A 106 -10.00 -6.72 -2.76
CA PRO A 106 -8.87 -7.34 -3.45
C PRO A 106 -8.81 -7.06 -4.96
N THR A 107 -9.94 -7.19 -5.66
CA THR A 107 -10.06 -6.88 -7.09
C THR A 107 -9.79 -5.39 -7.34
N TRP A 108 -10.27 -4.53 -6.44
CA TRP A 108 -9.97 -3.11 -6.49
C TRP A 108 -8.47 -2.82 -6.33
N ILE A 109 -7.80 -3.50 -5.40
CA ILE A 109 -6.34 -3.40 -5.20
C ILE A 109 -5.61 -3.81 -6.48
N GLU A 110 -5.96 -4.95 -7.06
CA GLU A 110 -5.34 -5.44 -8.29
C GLU A 110 -5.53 -4.45 -9.45
N ALA A 111 -6.73 -3.87 -9.60
CA ALA A 111 -7.03 -2.89 -10.64
C ALA A 111 -6.27 -1.56 -10.47
N ASN A 112 -6.00 -1.15 -9.22
CA ASN A 112 -5.36 0.13 -8.91
C ASN A 112 -3.85 0.01 -8.64
N ALA A 113 -3.31 -1.19 -8.48
CA ALA A 113 -1.89 -1.42 -8.24
C ALA A 113 -0.98 -0.85 -9.34
N PRO A 114 -1.32 -0.85 -10.65
CA PRO A 114 -0.50 -0.19 -11.66
C PRO A 114 -0.30 1.31 -11.42
N LEU A 115 -1.33 2.00 -10.91
CA LEU A 115 -1.26 3.43 -10.59
C LEU A 115 -0.38 3.68 -9.36
N ALA A 116 -0.58 2.91 -8.29
CA ALA A 116 0.25 2.99 -7.08
C ALA A 116 1.73 2.67 -7.38
N THR A 117 1.97 1.66 -8.22
CA THR A 117 3.30 1.27 -8.72
C THR A 117 3.93 2.42 -9.50
N SER A 118 3.21 3.00 -10.45
CA SER A 118 3.68 4.14 -11.24
C SER A 118 4.06 5.33 -10.36
N ALA A 119 3.28 5.61 -9.31
CA ALA A 119 3.60 6.67 -8.35
C ALA A 119 4.90 6.37 -7.58
N ASN A 120 5.12 5.12 -7.16
CA ASN A 120 6.38 4.69 -6.54
C ASN A 120 7.58 4.79 -7.47
N ILE A 121 7.42 4.42 -8.74
CA ILE A 121 8.47 4.57 -9.76
C ILE A 121 8.82 6.06 -9.95
N ARG A 122 7.83 6.96 -10.01
CA ARG A 122 8.08 8.42 -10.10
C ARG A 122 8.84 8.97 -8.89
N ILE A 123 8.60 8.44 -7.69
CA ILE A 123 9.39 8.81 -6.50
C ILE A 123 10.86 8.40 -6.67
N LEU A 124 11.12 7.21 -7.22
CA LEU A 124 12.50 6.78 -7.54
C LEU A 124 13.14 7.68 -8.61
N GLU A 125 12.42 7.97 -9.71
CA GLU A 125 12.91 8.83 -10.80
C GLU A 125 13.28 10.23 -10.30
N THR A 126 12.47 10.79 -9.42
CA THR A 126 12.65 12.15 -8.88
C THR A 126 13.69 12.22 -7.74
N ALA A 127 14.24 11.08 -7.30
CA ALA A 127 15.25 11.05 -6.25
C ALA A 127 16.63 11.58 -6.69
N LEU A 128 16.85 11.72 -8.00
CA LEU A 128 18.06 12.34 -8.52
C LEU A 128 17.98 13.87 -8.43
N PRO A 129 19.00 14.53 -7.84
CA PRO A 129 19.07 15.99 -7.84
C PRO A 129 19.06 16.56 -9.26
N ALA A 130 18.30 17.63 -9.50
CA ALA A 130 18.20 18.27 -10.82
C ALA A 130 19.54 18.87 -11.32
N ASP A 131 20.47 19.13 -10.40
CA ASP A 131 21.83 19.63 -10.66
C ASP A 131 22.86 18.51 -10.84
N ASP A 132 22.47 17.24 -10.75
CA ASP A 132 23.38 16.12 -11.01
C ASP A 132 23.75 16.07 -12.52
N PRO A 133 25.04 16.27 -12.88
CA PRO A 133 25.49 16.28 -14.27
C PRO A 133 25.32 14.93 -14.97
N GLN A 134 25.07 13.84 -14.24
CA GLN A 134 24.85 12.50 -14.77
C GLN A 134 23.38 12.05 -14.68
N ALA A 135 22.47 12.90 -14.17
CA ALA A 135 21.07 12.52 -13.93
C ALA A 135 20.40 11.84 -15.12
N HIS A 136 20.57 12.40 -16.32
CA HIS A 136 19.98 11.84 -17.54
C HIS A 136 20.49 10.43 -17.85
N ARG A 137 21.79 10.17 -17.69
CA ARG A 137 22.38 8.85 -17.92
C ARG A 137 21.91 7.86 -16.85
N SER A 138 21.87 8.29 -15.59
CA SER A 138 21.38 7.46 -14.47
C SER A 138 19.92 7.08 -14.65
N LEU A 139 19.06 7.99 -15.15
CA LEU A 139 17.67 7.66 -15.49
C LEU A 139 17.58 6.64 -16.61
N ILE A 140 18.30 6.79 -17.72
CA ILE A 140 18.28 5.79 -18.80
C ILE A 140 18.63 4.39 -18.28
N GLU A 141 19.67 4.28 -17.45
CA GLU A 141 20.06 3.01 -16.85
C GLU A 141 19.04 2.50 -15.82
N PHE A 142 18.44 3.39 -15.02
CA PHE A 142 17.35 3.05 -14.11
C PHE A 142 16.16 2.41 -14.86
N HIS A 143 15.67 3.05 -15.93
CA HIS A 143 14.56 2.52 -16.73
C HIS A 143 14.91 1.18 -17.42
N ARG A 144 16.20 0.94 -17.72
CA ARG A 144 16.67 -0.32 -18.30
C ARG A 144 16.71 -1.46 -17.29
N LEU A 145 16.97 -1.15 -16.02
CA LEU A 145 17.22 -2.13 -14.96
C LEU A 145 16.00 -2.42 -14.09
N LEU A 146 15.07 -1.48 -14.00
CA LEU A 146 13.83 -1.67 -13.25
C LEU A 146 12.85 -2.51 -14.08
N ASP A 147 12.33 -3.59 -13.49
CA ASP A 147 11.25 -4.40 -14.06
C ASP A 147 9.90 -3.89 -13.53
N PRO A 148 9.08 -3.20 -14.35
CA PRO A 148 7.79 -2.66 -13.90
C PRO A 148 6.80 -3.75 -13.49
N SER A 149 6.82 -4.92 -14.14
CA SER A 149 5.93 -6.03 -13.82
C SER A 149 6.28 -6.65 -12.47
N GLN A 150 7.58 -6.72 -12.15
CA GLN A 150 8.03 -7.15 -10.83
C GLN A 150 7.64 -6.14 -9.73
N CYS A 151 7.76 -4.84 -10.02
CA CYS A 151 7.34 -3.79 -9.11
C CYS A 151 5.82 -3.85 -8.84
N GLU A 152 5.02 -4.03 -9.88
CA GLU A 152 3.57 -4.19 -9.76
C GLU A 152 3.19 -5.41 -8.91
N ALA A 153 3.83 -6.55 -9.16
CA ALA A 153 3.60 -7.75 -8.36
C ALA A 153 3.95 -7.55 -6.87
N GLU A 154 5.04 -6.85 -6.56
CA GLU A 154 5.40 -6.52 -5.17
C GLU A 154 4.39 -5.55 -4.56
N GLN A 155 3.93 -4.53 -5.30
CA GLN A 155 2.90 -3.60 -4.83
C GLN A 155 1.58 -4.32 -4.52
N ILE A 156 1.11 -5.20 -5.41
CA ILE A 156 -0.10 -6.02 -5.19
C ILE A 156 0.06 -6.86 -3.93
N CYS A 157 1.18 -7.59 -3.80
CA CYS A 157 1.44 -8.43 -2.63
C CYS A 157 1.33 -7.62 -1.34
N VAL A 158 2.02 -6.48 -1.27
CA VAL A 158 2.04 -5.63 -0.08
C VAL A 158 0.66 -5.06 0.27
N LEU A 159 -0.09 -4.59 -0.73
CA LEU A 159 -1.43 -4.03 -0.52
C LEU A 159 -2.45 -5.10 -0.09
N LEU A 160 -2.39 -6.30 -0.69
CA LEU A 160 -3.27 -7.42 -0.31
C LEU A 160 -2.95 -7.92 1.10
N GLU A 161 -1.66 -8.04 1.45
CA GLU A 161 -1.25 -8.45 2.80
C GLU A 161 -1.72 -7.47 3.87
N VAL A 162 -1.50 -6.16 3.68
CA VAL A 162 -1.94 -5.16 4.66
C VAL A 162 -3.46 -5.11 4.77
N TRP A 163 -4.19 -5.27 3.65
CA TRP A 163 -5.64 -5.35 3.70
C TRP A 163 -6.12 -6.59 4.47
N SER A 164 -5.50 -7.74 4.28
CA SER A 164 -5.81 -8.97 5.03
C SER A 164 -5.59 -8.81 6.54
N ASP A 165 -4.50 -8.16 6.93
CA ASP A 165 -4.21 -7.82 8.34
C ASP A 165 -5.31 -6.90 8.92
N ILE A 166 -5.76 -5.92 8.15
CA ILE A 166 -6.81 -4.98 8.52
C ILE A 166 -8.15 -5.70 8.68
N GLU A 167 -8.55 -6.55 7.73
CA GLU A 167 -9.79 -7.32 7.84
C GLU A 167 -9.82 -8.21 9.08
N THR A 168 -8.69 -8.82 9.42
CA THR A 168 -8.54 -9.63 10.63
C THR A 168 -8.80 -8.79 11.89
N ARG A 169 -8.26 -7.56 11.94
CA ARG A 169 -8.49 -6.64 13.05
C ARG A 169 -9.92 -6.17 13.16
N ILE A 170 -10.56 -5.85 12.03
CA ILE A 170 -11.99 -5.49 12.00
C ILE A 170 -12.81 -6.64 12.58
N ARG A 171 -12.61 -7.87 12.09
CA ARG A 171 -13.34 -9.05 12.61
C ARG A 171 -13.12 -9.26 14.11
N ALA A 172 -11.89 -9.08 14.60
CA ALA A 172 -11.58 -9.20 16.02
C ALA A 172 -12.24 -8.11 16.87
N ARG A 173 -12.29 -6.86 16.38
CA ARG A 173 -12.91 -5.71 17.06
C ARG A 173 -14.42 -5.85 17.19
N PHE A 174 -15.04 -6.39 16.15
CA PHE A 174 -16.48 -6.61 16.05
C PHE A 174 -16.82 -8.09 16.23
N ALA A 175 -16.10 -8.81 17.10
CA ALA A 175 -16.30 -10.24 17.34
C ALA A 175 -17.77 -10.57 17.60
N LEU A 176 -18.46 -10.88 16.52
CA LEU A 176 -19.76 -11.50 16.48
C LEU A 176 -19.45 -12.98 16.49
N SER A 177 -19.87 -13.68 17.53
CA SER A 177 -19.79 -15.15 17.57
C SER A 177 -20.35 -15.69 16.26
N GLU A 178 -19.51 -16.34 15.44
CA GLU A 178 -20.03 -17.17 14.36
C GLU A 178 -20.95 -18.19 15.02
N PRO A 179 -22.24 -18.32 14.63
CA PRO A 179 -23.01 -19.46 15.06
C PRO A 179 -22.41 -20.71 14.40
N ASP A 180 -22.05 -21.68 15.25
CA ASP A 180 -21.65 -23.04 14.89
C ASP A 180 -22.59 -23.69 13.86
#